data_AF-A0A2E8K8T0-F1
#
_entry.id   AF-A0A2E8K8T0-F1
#
_cell.length_a   1.000
_cell.length_b   1.000
_cell.length_c   1.000
_cell.angle_alpha   90.00
_cell.angle_beta   90.00
_cell.angle_gamma   90.00
#
_symmetry.space_group_name_H-M   'P 1'
#
loop_
_entity.id
_entity.type
_entity.pdbx_description
1 polymer ?
#
loop_
_entity_poly.entity_id
_entity_poly.type
_entity_poly.pdbx_seq_one_letter_code
_entity_poly.pdbx_strand_id
1 'polypeptide(L)'
;MMDFLLAVENSGFSMFLKQSSTGYVAILAFHTVGLAFLVGVSVIFALRILGVTPGIPLKPLQGFFPLMWVGLSINLLTGSLMLTEYPSDYFVDFSFYMKLSCVILALVMLRKTQALVYGEGVDPDTAAESGEVQLRVRIMLCAWVIAIWGGRVTAYSIPTKYQTLAALLIFLTIALFIIRFIGRKIGLIGAPTQAHRSGS
;
A
#
# COMPACT_ATOMS: atom_id res chain seq x y z
N MET A 1 -0.18 -22.02 -24.12
CA MET A 1 -0.04 -20.98 -23.07
C MET A 1 1.31 -21.11 -22.37
N MET A 2 1.64 -22.28 -21.79
CA MET A 2 2.95 -22.51 -21.15
C MET A 2 4.14 -22.29 -22.10
N ASP A 3 4.05 -22.76 -23.34
CA ASP A 3 5.13 -22.61 -24.33
C ASP A 3 5.44 -21.14 -24.66
N PHE A 4 4.43 -20.26 -24.62
CA PHE A 4 4.62 -18.82 -24.82
C PHE A 4 5.34 -18.17 -23.64
N LEU A 5 4.96 -18.50 -22.41
CA LEU A 5 5.62 -17.98 -21.22
C LEU A 5 7.10 -18.40 -21.18
N LEU A 6 7.39 -19.66 -21.53
CA LEU A 6 8.75 -20.16 -21.66
C LEU A 6 9.53 -19.49 -22.80
N ALA A 7 8.87 -19.13 -23.91
CA ALA A 7 9.52 -18.39 -25.00
C ALA A 7 9.90 -16.96 -24.59
N VAL A 8 9.05 -16.27 -23.81
CA VAL A 8 9.37 -14.96 -23.23
C VAL A 8 10.52 -15.08 -22.23
N GLU A 9 10.47 -16.10 -21.37
CA GLU A 9 11.46 -16.36 -20.34
C GLU A 9 12.85 -16.69 -20.89
N ASN A 10 12.93 -17.41 -22.01
CA ASN A 10 14.19 -17.75 -22.69
C ASN A 10 14.61 -16.71 -23.74
N SER A 11 13.89 -15.60 -23.87
CA SER A 11 14.25 -14.54 -24.80
C SER A 11 15.60 -13.91 -24.43
N GLY A 12 16.35 -13.45 -25.44
CA GLY A 12 17.65 -12.78 -25.21
C GLY A 12 17.53 -11.55 -24.30
N PHE A 13 16.37 -10.88 -24.30
CA PHE A 13 16.07 -9.78 -23.40
C PHE A 13 15.91 -10.23 -21.94
N SER A 14 15.10 -11.26 -21.68
CA SER A 14 14.91 -11.81 -20.32
C SER A 14 16.23 -12.38 -19.78
N MET A 15 16.99 -13.10 -20.62
CA MET A 15 18.31 -13.61 -20.25
C MET A 15 19.32 -12.49 -19.95
N PHE A 16 19.32 -11.41 -20.74
CA PHE A 16 20.17 -10.23 -20.47
C PHE A 16 19.82 -9.59 -19.12
N LEU A 17 18.52 -9.43 -18.81
CA LEU A 17 18.09 -8.89 -17.51
C LEU A 17 18.49 -9.80 -16.35
N LYS A 18 18.29 -11.12 -16.48
CA LYS A 18 18.70 -12.12 -15.47
C LYS A 18 20.21 -12.15 -15.22
N GLN A 19 21.01 -12.01 -16.29
CA GLN A 19 22.47 -12.08 -16.21
C GLN A 19 23.11 -10.74 -15.79
N SER A 20 22.43 -9.62 -16.03
CA SER A 20 22.92 -8.29 -15.66
C SER A 20 22.57 -7.97 -14.21
N SER A 21 23.53 -8.19 -13.32
CA SER A 21 23.40 -7.82 -11.89
C SER A 21 23.03 -6.34 -11.72
N THR A 22 23.61 -5.45 -12.54
CA THR A 22 23.28 -4.01 -12.54
C THR A 22 21.88 -3.74 -13.06
N GLY A 23 21.42 -4.45 -14.10
CA GLY A 23 20.09 -4.28 -14.68
C GLY A 23 18.99 -4.61 -13.70
N TYR A 24 19.07 -5.79 -13.06
CA TYR A 24 18.13 -6.22 -12.04
C TYR A 24 18.10 -5.25 -10.83
N VAL A 25 19.27 -4.86 -10.32
CA VAL A 25 19.36 -3.92 -9.18
C VAL A 25 18.79 -2.55 -9.54
N ALA A 26 19.04 -2.05 -10.75
CA ALA A 26 18.48 -0.79 -11.22
C ALA A 26 16.95 -0.86 -11.30
N ILE A 27 16.39 -1.93 -11.88
CA ILE A 27 14.94 -2.14 -11.95
C ILE A 27 14.32 -2.13 -10.56
N LEU A 28 14.90 -2.87 -9.61
CA LEU A 28 14.42 -2.93 -8.23
C LEU A 28 14.53 -1.58 -7.51
N ALA A 29 15.61 -0.84 -7.73
CA ALA A 29 15.79 0.50 -7.18
C ALA A 29 14.74 1.47 -7.72
N PHE A 30 14.54 1.52 -9.04
CA PHE A 30 13.50 2.36 -9.64
C PHE A 30 12.09 1.97 -9.20
N HIS A 31 11.80 0.67 -9.06
CA HIS A 31 10.53 0.20 -8.52
C HIS A 31 10.31 0.69 -7.07
N THR A 32 11.37 0.70 -6.26
CA THR A 32 11.29 1.20 -4.88
C THR A 32 11.07 2.71 -4.83
N VAL A 33 11.75 3.47 -5.71
CA VAL A 33 11.56 4.93 -5.85
C VAL A 33 10.13 5.25 -6.31
N GLY A 34 9.61 4.52 -7.30
CA GLY A 34 8.24 4.71 -7.76
C GLY A 34 7.21 4.39 -6.68
N LEU A 35 7.45 3.35 -5.86
CA LEU A 35 6.65 3.06 -4.65
C LEU A 35 6.72 4.19 -3.63
N ALA A 36 7.89 4.80 -3.40
CA ALA A 36 8.03 5.91 -2.46
C ALA A 36 7.17 7.12 -2.87
N PHE A 37 7.13 7.46 -4.16
CA PHE A 37 6.27 8.52 -4.65
C PHE A 37 4.79 8.16 -4.61
N LEU A 38 4.42 6.97 -5.10
CA LEU A 38 3.04 6.53 -5.15
C LEU A 38 2.44 6.35 -3.75
N VAL A 39 3.09 5.56 -2.91
CA VAL A 39 2.58 5.23 -1.58
C VAL A 39 2.86 6.37 -0.60
N GLY A 40 4.01 7.01 -0.65
CA GLY A 40 4.38 8.08 0.29
C GLY A 40 3.40 9.25 0.25
N VAL A 41 3.06 9.75 -0.93
CA VAL A 41 2.07 10.83 -1.06
C VAL A 41 0.67 10.34 -0.66
N SER A 42 0.28 9.10 -1.01
CA SER A 42 -0.98 8.50 -0.56
C SER A 42 -1.09 8.47 0.97
N VAL A 43 0.01 8.11 1.64
CA VAL A 43 0.09 8.01 3.10
C VAL A 43 0.00 9.38 3.74
N ILE A 44 0.74 10.39 3.26
CA ILE A 44 0.67 11.76 3.78
C ILE A 44 -0.76 12.30 3.64
N PHE A 45 -1.39 12.10 2.48
CA PHE A 45 -2.79 12.48 2.24
C PHE A 45 -3.75 11.79 3.22
N ALA A 46 -3.61 10.47 3.40
CA ALA A 46 -4.44 9.72 4.34
C ALA A 46 -4.23 10.13 5.80
N LEU A 47 -2.98 10.32 6.23
CA LEU A 47 -2.64 10.76 7.59
C LEU A 47 -3.18 12.15 7.88
N ARG A 48 -3.19 13.04 6.88
CA ARG A 48 -3.80 14.34 7.03
C ARG A 48 -5.31 14.25 7.22
N ILE A 49 -5.99 13.42 6.41
CA ILE A 49 -7.44 13.18 6.53
C ILE A 49 -7.80 12.54 7.87
N LEU A 50 -6.96 11.63 8.37
CA LEU A 50 -7.16 10.98 9.67
C LEU A 50 -6.84 11.88 10.87
N GLY A 51 -6.44 13.14 10.64
CA GLY A 51 -6.12 14.09 11.71
C GLY A 51 -4.80 13.83 12.44
N VAL A 52 -3.93 12.96 11.90
CA VAL A 52 -2.61 12.66 12.50
C VAL A 52 -1.62 13.81 12.26
N THR A 53 -1.76 14.51 11.14
CA THR A 53 -0.87 15.62 10.73
C THR A 53 -1.65 16.91 10.41
N PRO A 54 -2.44 17.46 11.36
CA PRO A 54 -3.38 18.56 11.08
C PRO A 54 -2.71 19.84 10.55
N GLY A 55 -1.41 20.03 10.82
CA GLY A 55 -0.64 21.19 10.33
C GLY A 55 -0.34 21.18 8.83
N ILE A 56 -0.62 20.09 8.10
CA ILE A 56 -0.41 20.03 6.65
C ILE A 56 -1.69 20.48 5.94
N PRO A 57 -1.73 21.59 5.18
CA PRO A 57 -2.95 22.01 4.50
C PRO A 57 -3.34 21.00 3.40
N LEU A 58 -4.63 20.65 3.30
CA LEU A 58 -5.12 19.69 2.29
C LEU A 58 -5.06 20.26 0.87
N LYS A 59 -5.31 21.56 0.70
CA LYS A 59 -5.37 22.20 -0.62
C LYS A 59 -4.04 22.10 -1.39
N PRO A 60 -2.86 22.42 -0.80
CA PRO A 60 -1.56 22.23 -1.47
C PRO A 60 -1.19 20.77 -1.77
N LEU A 61 -1.73 19.80 -1.02
CA LEU A 61 -1.43 18.38 -1.27
C LEU A 61 -1.90 17.91 -2.66
N GLN A 62 -2.90 18.56 -3.25
CA GLN A 62 -3.37 18.28 -4.60
C GLN A 62 -2.24 18.40 -5.64
N GLY A 63 -1.31 19.33 -5.43
CA GLY A 63 -0.16 19.55 -6.32
C GLY A 63 0.85 18.40 -6.34
N PHE A 64 0.81 17.48 -5.37
CA PHE A 64 1.69 16.31 -5.32
C PHE A 64 1.12 15.07 -6.02
N PHE A 65 -0.15 15.08 -6.41
CA PHE A 65 -0.76 13.95 -7.12
C PHE A 65 -0.13 13.64 -8.48
N PRO A 66 0.34 14.62 -9.29
CA PRO A 66 1.12 14.31 -10.49
C PRO A 66 2.35 13.43 -10.20
N LEU A 67 3.05 13.67 -9.09
CA LEU A 67 4.21 12.86 -8.68
C LEU A 67 3.82 11.40 -8.38
N MET A 68 2.61 11.18 -7.85
CA MET A 68 2.08 9.82 -7.65
C MET A 68 1.88 9.08 -8.96
N TRP A 69 1.36 9.75 -9.99
CA TRP A 69 1.16 9.14 -11.31
C TRP A 69 2.49 8.82 -11.97
N VAL A 70 3.49 9.69 -11.83
CA VAL A 70 4.87 9.39 -12.24
C VAL A 70 5.40 8.15 -11.52
N GLY A 71 5.23 8.07 -10.20
CA GLY A 71 5.62 6.89 -9.42
C GLY A 71 4.90 5.61 -9.87
N LEU A 72 3.60 5.69 -10.16
CA LEU A 72 2.83 4.58 -10.70
C LEU A 72 3.36 4.14 -12.07
N SER A 73 3.66 5.07 -12.97
CA SER A 73 4.23 4.75 -14.29
C SER A 73 5.57 4.04 -14.16
N ILE A 74 6.46 4.52 -13.28
CA ILE A 74 7.74 3.86 -13.00
C ILE A 74 7.50 2.43 -12.49
N ASN A 75 6.58 2.25 -11.55
CA ASN A 75 6.26 0.94 -10.98
C ASN A 75 5.64 -0.03 -11.99
N LEU A 76 4.78 0.46 -12.88
CA LEU A 76 4.19 -0.35 -13.92
C LEU A 76 5.25 -0.82 -14.92
N LEU A 77 6.16 0.07 -15.33
CA LEU A 77 7.24 -0.27 -16.25
C LEU A 77 8.21 -1.28 -15.61
N THR A 78 8.75 -0.94 -14.44
CA THR A 78 9.70 -1.80 -13.73
C THR A 78 9.08 -3.12 -13.28
N GLY A 79 7.83 -3.12 -12.80
CA GLY A 79 7.12 -4.34 -12.43
C GLY A 79 6.82 -5.24 -13.64
N SER A 80 6.54 -4.66 -14.80
CA SER A 80 6.40 -5.42 -16.05
C SER A 80 7.73 -6.05 -16.47
N LEU A 81 8.84 -5.32 -16.34
CA LEU A 81 10.18 -5.88 -16.59
C LEU A 81 10.48 -7.06 -15.67
N MET A 82 10.23 -6.92 -14.36
CA MET A 82 10.38 -8.03 -13.40
C MET A 82 9.50 -9.23 -13.74
N LEU A 83 8.28 -9.00 -14.26
CA LEU A 83 7.40 -10.07 -14.70
C LEU A 83 7.97 -10.84 -15.90
N THR A 84 8.72 -10.19 -16.80
CA THR A 84 9.34 -10.87 -17.94
C THR A 84 10.52 -11.78 -17.57
N GLU A 85 11.08 -11.62 -16.38
CA GLU A 85 12.16 -12.49 -15.88
C GLU A 85 11.60 -13.88 -15.57
N TYR A 86 10.56 -13.99 -14.75
CA TYR A 86 9.99 -15.29 -14.33
C TYR A 86 8.46 -15.30 -14.48
N PRO A 87 7.94 -15.15 -15.71
CA PRO A 87 6.50 -15.00 -15.92
C PRO A 87 5.72 -16.25 -15.49
N SER A 88 6.29 -17.43 -15.74
CA SER A 88 5.75 -18.74 -15.34
C SER A 88 5.52 -18.84 -13.83
N ASP A 89 6.44 -18.33 -13.01
CA ASP A 89 6.36 -18.32 -11.56
C ASP A 89 5.33 -17.31 -11.02
N TYR A 90 5.27 -16.11 -11.60
CA TYR A 90 4.35 -15.07 -11.15
C TYR A 90 2.88 -15.39 -11.45
N PHE A 91 2.59 -15.98 -12.62
CA PHE A 91 1.20 -16.26 -13.01
C PHE A 91 0.54 -17.40 -12.22
N VAL A 92 1.31 -18.26 -11.55
CA VAL A 92 0.78 -19.31 -10.67
C VAL A 92 0.76 -18.91 -9.19
N ASP A 93 1.43 -17.82 -8.82
CA ASP A 93 1.51 -17.37 -7.43
C ASP A 93 0.32 -16.50 -7.02
N PHE A 94 -0.50 -17.01 -6.09
CA PHE A 94 -1.60 -16.26 -5.49
C PHE A 94 -1.16 -14.91 -4.89
N SER A 95 0.07 -14.84 -4.36
CA SER A 95 0.61 -13.62 -3.74
C SER A 95 0.73 -12.47 -4.74
N PHE A 96 0.98 -12.78 -6.01
CA PHE A 96 1.03 -11.81 -7.10
C PHE A 96 -0.35 -11.18 -7.37
N TYR A 97 -1.39 -12.01 -7.47
CA TYR A 97 -2.76 -11.52 -7.68
C TYR A 97 -3.30 -10.73 -6.49
N MET A 98 -2.98 -11.19 -5.28
CA MET A 98 -3.36 -10.50 -4.05
C MET A 98 -2.75 -9.10 -4.01
N LYS A 99 -1.43 -8.95 -4.25
CA LYS A 99 -0.80 -7.62 -4.24
C LYS A 99 -1.37 -6.71 -5.33
N LEU A 100 -1.61 -7.22 -6.54
CA LEU A 100 -2.19 -6.43 -7.64
C LEU A 100 -3.61 -5.95 -7.31
N SER A 101 -4.43 -6.83 -6.74
CA SER A 101 -5.78 -6.49 -6.29
C SER A 101 -5.76 -5.38 -5.24
N CYS A 102 -4.82 -5.46 -4.29
CA CYS A 102 -4.63 -4.42 -3.28
C CYS A 102 -4.14 -3.08 -3.87
N VAL A 103 -3.23 -3.09 -4.86
CA VAL A 103 -2.81 -1.88 -5.57
C VAL A 103 -4.02 -1.22 -6.26
N ILE A 104 -4.83 -2.00 -6.99
CA ILE A 104 -6.03 -1.50 -7.65
C ILE A 104 -7.00 -0.92 -6.63
N LEU A 105 -7.28 -1.64 -5.54
CA LEU A 105 -8.16 -1.19 -4.47
C LEU A 105 -7.67 0.15 -3.88
N ALA A 106 -6.38 0.26 -3.57
CA ALA A 106 -5.79 1.48 -3.02
C ALA A 106 -5.92 2.66 -3.99
N LEU A 107 -5.66 2.46 -5.28
CA LEU A 107 -5.83 3.48 -6.32
C LEU A 107 -7.29 3.92 -6.49
N VAL A 108 -8.24 2.97 -6.43
CA VAL A 108 -9.67 3.29 -6.50
C VAL A 108 -10.10 4.09 -5.28
N MET A 109 -9.70 3.69 -4.07
CA MET A 109 -10.00 4.44 -2.84
C MET A 109 -9.38 5.83 -2.86
N LEU A 110 -8.14 5.96 -3.33
CA LEU A 110 -7.48 7.25 -3.53
C LEU A 110 -8.29 8.15 -4.46
N ARG A 111 -8.58 7.70 -5.69
CA ARG A 111 -9.31 8.48 -6.70
C ARG A 111 -10.68 8.91 -6.21
N LYS A 112 -11.41 8.00 -5.58
CA LYS A 112 -12.73 8.28 -4.99
C LYS A 112 -12.63 9.30 -3.86
N THR A 113 -11.58 9.24 -3.05
CA THR A 113 -11.36 10.21 -1.97
C THR A 113 -10.96 11.57 -2.51
N GLN A 114 -10.09 11.62 -3.53
CA GLN A 114 -9.71 12.87 -4.20
C GLN A 114 -10.93 13.57 -4.81
N ALA A 115 -11.82 12.81 -5.46
CA ALA A 115 -13.05 13.36 -6.04
C ALA A 115 -14.00 13.95 -4.98
N LEU A 116 -14.07 13.34 -3.78
CA LEU A 116 -14.87 13.87 -2.68
C LEU A 116 -14.23 15.08 -2.01
N VAL A 117 -12.91 15.07 -1.82
CA VAL A 117 -12.19 16.11 -1.07
C VAL A 117 -11.92 17.37 -1.92
N TYR A 118 -11.70 17.20 -3.22
CA TYR A 118 -11.40 18.30 -4.16
C TYR A 118 -12.53 18.53 -5.18
N GLY A 119 -13.77 18.18 -4.82
CA GLY A 119 -14.94 18.46 -5.65
C GLY A 119 -15.22 19.97 -5.77
N GLU A 120 -15.87 20.39 -6.85
CA GLU A 120 -16.24 21.80 -7.03
C GLU A 120 -17.16 22.29 -5.91
N GLY A 121 -16.84 23.45 -5.33
CA GLY A 121 -17.60 24.04 -4.22
C GLY A 121 -17.43 23.31 -2.88
N VAL A 122 -16.59 22.27 -2.81
CA VAL A 122 -16.31 21.53 -1.59
C VAL A 122 -15.13 22.15 -0.85
N ASP A 123 -15.29 22.39 0.44
CA ASP A 123 -14.18 22.70 1.33
C ASP A 123 -13.43 21.39 1.70
N PRO A 124 -12.14 21.25 1.34
CA PRO A 124 -11.38 20.01 1.60
C PRO A 124 -11.30 19.62 3.07
N ASP A 125 -11.23 20.60 3.98
CA ASP A 125 -11.13 20.34 5.42
C ASP A 125 -12.44 19.79 5.96
N THR A 126 -13.59 20.39 5.60
CA THR A 126 -14.92 19.84 5.93
C THR A 126 -15.14 18.44 5.35
N ALA A 127 -14.74 18.20 4.09
CA ALA A 127 -14.88 16.90 3.45
C ALA A 127 -14.05 15.80 4.12
N ALA A 128 -12.86 16.15 4.64
CA ALA A 128 -11.98 15.20 5.33
C ALA A 128 -12.60 14.64 6.63
N GLU A 129 -13.48 15.41 7.28
CA GLU A 129 -14.16 14.97 8.50
C GLU A 129 -15.24 13.91 8.24
N SER A 130 -15.71 13.76 6.99
CA SER A 130 -16.72 12.77 6.60
C SER A 130 -16.29 11.35 6.94
N GLY A 131 -17.17 10.60 7.60
CA GLY A 131 -16.95 9.18 7.94
C GLY A 131 -16.68 8.31 6.70
N GLU A 132 -17.27 8.65 5.55
CA GLU A 132 -17.01 7.96 4.28
C GLU A 132 -15.57 8.17 3.81
N VAL A 133 -15.08 9.41 3.86
CA VAL A 133 -13.71 9.77 3.48
C VAL A 133 -12.72 9.11 4.44
N GLN A 134 -12.98 9.15 5.75
CA GLN A 134 -12.16 8.47 6.75
C GLN A 134 -12.09 6.95 6.52
N LEU A 135 -13.20 6.30 6.22
CA LEU A 135 -13.22 4.86 5.95
C LEU A 135 -12.41 4.51 4.70
N ARG A 136 -12.56 5.29 3.62
CA ARG A 136 -11.82 5.06 2.36
C ARG A 136 -10.32 5.18 2.53
N VAL A 137 -9.83 6.18 3.26
CA VAL A 137 -8.39 6.32 3.49
C VAL A 137 -7.84 5.21 4.39
N ARG A 138 -8.63 4.69 5.35
CA ARG A 138 -8.24 3.50 6.15
C ARG A 138 -8.13 2.27 5.26
N ILE A 139 -9.12 2.01 4.41
CA ILE A 139 -9.07 0.89 3.45
C ILE A 139 -7.87 1.03 2.51
N MET A 140 -7.62 2.23 1.99
CA MET A 140 -6.47 2.52 1.14
C MET A 140 -5.14 2.22 1.85
N LEU A 141 -4.96 2.68 3.09
CA LEU A 141 -3.75 2.41 3.88
C LEU A 141 -3.56 0.91 4.13
N CYS A 142 -4.62 0.21 4.54
CA CYS A 142 -4.57 -1.24 4.71
C CYS A 142 -4.18 -1.96 3.41
N ALA A 143 -4.76 -1.54 2.29
CA ALA A 143 -4.45 -2.10 0.98
C ALA A 143 -2.97 -1.85 0.58
N TRP A 144 -2.42 -0.65 0.85
CA TRP A 144 -1.00 -0.38 0.60
C TRP A 144 -0.08 -1.26 1.44
N VAL A 145 -0.38 -1.44 2.73
CA VAL A 145 0.39 -2.32 3.62
C VAL A 145 0.41 -3.75 3.09
N ILE A 146 -0.76 -4.27 2.72
CA ILE A 146 -0.91 -5.62 2.18
C ILE A 146 -0.17 -5.75 0.83
N ALA A 147 -0.25 -4.75 -0.05
CA ALA A 147 0.43 -4.76 -1.35
C ALA A 147 1.96 -4.75 -1.22
N ILE A 148 2.52 -3.89 -0.36
CA ILE A 148 3.97 -3.80 -0.10
C ILE A 148 4.47 -5.13 0.46
N TRP A 149 3.74 -5.67 1.43
CA TRP A 149 4.10 -6.94 2.04
C TRP A 149 4.00 -8.10 1.04
N GLY A 150 2.91 -8.17 0.27
CA GLY A 150 2.73 -9.16 -0.80
C GLY A 150 3.86 -9.13 -1.82
N GLY A 151 4.39 -7.93 -2.14
CA GLY A 151 5.55 -7.77 -3.02
C GLY A 151 6.85 -8.39 -2.47
N ARG A 152 7.05 -8.43 -1.15
CA ARG A 152 8.19 -9.13 -0.55
C ARG A 152 7.97 -10.64 -0.52
N VAL A 153 6.74 -11.07 -0.26
CA VAL A 153 6.35 -12.47 -0.15
C VAL A 153 6.43 -13.18 -1.50
N THR A 154 6.20 -12.49 -2.62
CA THR A 154 6.38 -13.06 -3.96
C THR A 154 7.81 -13.52 -4.24
N ALA A 155 8.81 -13.06 -3.49
CA ALA A 155 10.20 -13.50 -3.64
C ALA A 155 10.56 -14.74 -2.80
N TYR A 156 9.61 -15.29 -2.04
CA TYR A 156 9.87 -16.36 -1.07
C TYR A 156 9.30 -17.70 -1.51
N SER A 157 9.92 -18.78 -1.05
CA SER A 157 9.36 -20.13 -1.19
C SER A 157 8.13 -20.32 -0.30
N ILE A 158 7.24 -21.27 -0.64
CA ILE A 158 5.98 -21.51 0.08
C ILE A 158 6.15 -21.61 1.61
N PRO A 159 7.12 -22.37 2.16
CA PRO A 159 7.33 -22.44 3.61
C PRO A 159 7.65 -21.07 4.24
N THR A 160 8.50 -20.29 3.57
CA THR A 160 8.90 -18.95 4.02
C THR A 160 7.75 -17.95 3.93
N LYS A 161 6.81 -18.12 2.98
CA LYS A 161 5.57 -17.31 2.92
C LYS A 161 4.73 -17.45 4.19
N TYR A 162 4.51 -18.68 4.66
CA TYR A 162 3.75 -18.94 5.90
C TYR A 162 4.45 -18.43 7.15
N GLN A 163 5.78 -18.58 7.23
CA GLN A 163 6.56 -18.03 8.34
C GLN A 163 6.49 -16.51 8.38
N THR A 164 6.57 -15.86 7.22
CA THR A 164 6.45 -14.40 7.11
C THR A 164 5.06 -13.91 7.49
N LEU A 165 4.00 -14.64 7.09
CA LEU A 165 2.62 -14.37 7.52
C LEU A 165 2.48 -14.45 9.05
N ALA A 166 2.98 -15.53 9.65
CA ALA A 166 2.92 -15.72 11.09
C ALA A 166 3.68 -14.62 11.85
N ALA A 167 4.91 -14.32 11.41
CA ALA A 167 5.72 -13.25 12.00
C ALA A 167 5.03 -11.89 11.93
N LEU A 168 4.35 -11.58 10.82
CA LEU A 168 3.56 -10.37 10.68
C LEU A 168 2.38 -10.30 11.65
N LEU A 169 1.60 -11.36 11.77
CA LEU A 169 0.45 -11.39 12.66
C LEU A 169 0.89 -11.18 14.12
N ILE A 170 2.02 -11.79 14.50
CA ILE A 170 2.64 -11.58 15.81
C ILE A 170 3.11 -10.12 15.96
N PHE A 171 3.80 -9.57 14.95
CA PHE A 171 4.26 -8.18 15.02
C PHE A 171 3.11 -7.17 15.12
N LEU A 172 2.05 -7.34 14.31
CA LEU A 172 0.87 -6.49 14.31
C LEU A 172 0.11 -6.58 15.63
N THR A 173 -0.03 -7.77 16.21
CA THR A 173 -0.68 -7.93 17.52
C THR A 173 0.12 -7.25 18.63
N ILE A 174 1.45 -7.37 18.62
CA ILE A 174 2.35 -6.66 19.54
C ILE A 174 2.25 -5.15 19.34
N ALA A 175 2.32 -4.66 18.11
CA ALA A 175 2.22 -3.23 17.80
C ALA A 175 0.87 -2.65 18.24
N LEU A 176 -0.24 -3.34 17.97
CA LEU A 176 -1.56 -2.93 18.43
C LEU A 176 -1.68 -2.94 19.96
N PHE A 177 -1.07 -3.93 20.63
CA PHE A 177 -1.02 -3.97 22.08
C PHE A 177 -0.25 -2.78 22.65
N ILE A 178 0.94 -2.47 22.11
CA ILE A 178 1.77 -1.33 22.52
C ILE A 178 1.03 -0.02 22.27
N ILE A 179 0.44 0.17 21.09
CA ILE A 179 -0.33 1.37 20.75
C ILE A 179 -1.50 1.55 21.71
N ARG A 180 -2.23 0.46 22.02
CA ARG A 180 -3.32 0.52 23.02
C ARG A 180 -2.83 0.79 24.42
N PHE A 181 -1.71 0.19 24.83
CA PHE A 181 -1.13 0.37 26.15
C PHE A 181 -0.66 1.82 26.35
N ILE A 182 0.10 2.36 25.40
CA ILE A 182 0.57 3.74 25.40
C ILE A 182 -0.63 4.71 25.26
N GLY A 183 -1.57 4.44 24.36
CA GLY A 183 -2.76 5.27 24.16
C GLY A 183 -3.67 5.34 25.39
N ARG A 184 -3.81 4.25 26.16
CA ARG A 184 -4.48 4.25 27.47
C ARG A 184 -3.68 5.02 28.51
N LYS A 185 -2.35 4.88 28.52
CA LYS A 185 -1.47 5.58 29.48
C LYS A 185 -1.42 7.10 29.27
N ILE A 186 -1.55 7.56 28.02
CA ILE A 186 -1.54 8.98 27.64
C ILE A 186 -2.97 9.59 27.62
N GLY A 187 -4.02 8.79 27.88
CA GLY A 187 -5.41 9.28 27.95
C GLY A 187 -6.08 9.54 26.60
N LEU A 188 -5.47 9.12 25.49
CA LEU A 188 -6.01 9.24 24.12
C LEU A 188 -7.10 8.21 23.80
N ILE A 189 -7.19 7.13 24.58
CA ILE A 189 -8.20 6.07 24.43
C ILE A 189 -9.02 6.04 25.72
N GLY A 190 -10.24 6.58 25.66
CA GLY A 190 -11.16 6.64 26.80
C GLY A 190 -11.39 5.26 27.43
N ALA A 191 -11.35 5.19 28.76
CA ALA A 191 -11.71 3.98 29.47
C ALA A 191 -13.15 3.59 29.12
N PRO A 192 -13.47 2.28 28.96
CA PRO A 192 -14.83 1.85 28.72
C PRO A 192 -15.73 2.40 29.84
N THR A 193 -16.73 3.17 29.45
CA THR A 193 -17.71 3.80 30.33
C THR A 193 -18.30 2.72 31.22
N GLN A 194 -18.03 2.79 32.53
CA GLN A 194 -18.70 1.92 33.48
C GLN A 194 -20.18 2.29 33.44
N ALA A 195 -20.99 1.43 32.82
CA ALA A 195 -22.43 1.54 32.85
C ALA A 195 -22.87 1.52 34.32
N HIS A 196 -23.41 2.65 34.75
CA HIS A 196 -23.97 2.90 36.07
C HIS A 196 -25.06 1.84 36.33
N ARG A 197 -24.75 0.77 37.07
CA ARG A 197 -25.77 -0.05 37.73
C ARG A 197 -26.26 0.73 38.95
N SER A 198 -27.18 1.66 38.72
CA SER A 198 -28.10 2.15 39.73
C SER A 198 -29.49 1.64 39.38
N GLY A 199 -30.00 0.73 40.20
CA GLY A 199 -31.33 0.17 40.08
C GLY A 199 -31.51 -0.83 41.20
N SER A 200 -32.04 -0.31 42.31
CA SER A 200 -32.61 -0.97 43.49
C SER A 200 -33.19 -2.36 43.27
#